data_AF-A0A170NKY0-F1
#
_entry.id   AF-A0A170NKY0-F1
#
_cell.length_a   1.000
_cell.length_b   1.000
_cell.length_c   1.000
_cell.angle_alpha   90.00
_cell.angle_beta   90.00
_cell.angle_gamma   90.00
#
_symmetry.space_group_name_H-M   'P 1'
#
loop_
_entity.id
_entity.type
_entity.pdbx_description
1 polymer ?
#
loop_
_entity_poly.entity_id
_entity_poly.type
_entity_poly.pdbx_seq_one_letter_code
_entity_poly.pdbx_strand_id
1 'polypeptide(L)' 'MNRSIQAEGSFAEIKQDMGFRRYLSKGKKNILAENVLLAMAHNINKLHNKIQSARTGTHLFQLEKSA' A
#
# COMPACT_ATOMS: atom_id res chain seq x y z
N MET A 1 -14.06 3.70 9.08
CA MET A 1 -12.80 3.11 8.57
C MET A 1 -11.69 3.36 9.58
N ASN A 2 -11.17 2.32 10.25
CA ASN A 2 -10.06 2.49 11.19
C ASN A 2 -8.74 2.62 10.40
N ARG A 3 -8.05 3.76 10.53
CA ARG A 3 -6.83 4.04 9.76
C ARG A 3 -5.60 3.33 10.31
N SER A 4 -5.53 3.07 11.62
CA SER A 4 -4.36 2.38 12.21
C SER A 4 -4.30 0.92 11.75
N ILE A 5 -5.44 0.22 11.74
CA ILE A 5 -5.51 -1.18 11.31
C ILE A 5 -5.16 -1.35 9.81
N GLN A 6 -5.51 -0.37 8.98
CA GLN A 6 -5.12 -0.37 7.56
C GLN A 6 -3.62 -0.17 7.38
N ALA A 7 -3.03 0.75 8.14
CA ALA A 7 -1.60 0.97 8.11
C ALA A 7 -0.84 -0.29 8.54
N GLU A 8 -1.27 -0.95 9.63
CA GLU A 8 -0.69 -2.21 10.09
C GLU A 8 -0.77 -3.31 9.04
N GLY A 9 -1.93 -3.49 8.40
CA GLY A 9 -2.12 -4.45 7.31
C GLY A 9 -1.17 -4.19 6.12
N SER A 10 -1.07 -2.94 5.67
CA SER A 10 -0.13 -2.58 4.60
C SER A 10 1.33 -2.81 4.97
N PHE A 11 1.73 -2.57 6.23
CA PHE A 11 3.08 -2.90 6.69
C PHE A 11 3.34 -4.40 6.76
N ALA A 12 2.34 -5.21 7.08
CA ALA A 12 2.46 -6.67 7.04
C ALA A 12 2.69 -7.17 5.60
N GLU A 13 1.88 -6.71 4.65
CA GLU A 13 1.99 -7.04 3.21
C GLU A 13 3.38 -6.60 2.66
N ILE A 14 3.84 -5.40 3.00
CA ILE A 14 5.15 -4.90 2.57
C ILE A 14 6.29 -5.77 3.13
N LYS A 15 6.22 -6.17 4.40
CA LYS A 15 7.32 -6.92 5.04
C LYS A 15 7.38 -8.39 4.62
N GLN A 16 6.25 -9.08 4.61
CA GLN A 16 6.19 -10.51 4.30
C GLN A 16 6.06 -10.72 2.79
N ASP A 17 4.98 -10.23 2.19
CA ASP A 17 4.62 -10.58 0.81
C ASP A 17 5.52 -9.90 -0.23
N MET A 18 5.97 -8.67 0.04
CA MET A 18 6.94 -7.97 -0.82
C MET A 18 8.40 -8.24 -0.40
N GLY A 19 8.63 -9.01 0.67
CA GLY A 19 9.97 -9.37 1.15
C GLY A 19 10.82 -8.20 1.64
N PHE A 20 10.22 -7.05 1.97
CA PHE A 20 10.98 -5.89 2.44
C PHE A 20 11.56 -6.15 3.84
N ARG A 21 12.90 -6.15 3.94
CA ARG A 21 13.60 -6.40 5.22
C ARG A 21 14.15 -5.13 5.86
N ARG A 22 14.71 -4.22 5.07
CA ARG A 22 15.31 -2.98 5.55
C ARG A 22 15.50 -2.00 4.39
N TYR A 23 15.61 -0.72 4.73
CA TYR A 23 16.05 0.30 3.79
C TYR A 23 17.51 0.07 3.40
N LEU A 24 17.82 0.26 2.12
CA LEU A 24 19.19 0.22 1.60
C LEU A 24 19.88 1.57 1.78
N SER A 25 19.10 2.65 1.72
CA SER A 25 19.61 4.01 1.83
C SER A 25 19.80 4.44 3.29
N LYS A 26 20.72 5.39 3.50
CA LYS A 26 20.96 6.03 4.81
C LYS A 26 20.52 7.49 4.79
N GLY A 27 20.15 8.00 5.96
CA GLY A 27 19.72 9.39 6.16
C GLY A 27 18.24 9.60 5.84
N LYS A 28 17.60 10.50 6.58
CA LYS A 28 16.14 10.70 6.57
C LYS A 28 15.58 11.01 5.17
N LYS A 29 16.27 11.82 4.38
CA LYS A 29 15.83 12.21 3.02
C LYS A 29 15.78 11.00 2.06
N ASN A 30 16.82 10.18 2.06
CA ASN A 30 16.90 9.03 1.16
C ASN A 30 15.94 7.92 1.60
N ILE A 31 15.84 7.67 2.90
CA ILE A 31 14.85 6.72 3.46
C ILE A 31 13.43 7.16 3.12
N LEU A 32 13.12 8.46 3.18
CA LEU A 32 11.81 8.96 2.77
C LEU A 32 11.53 8.67 1.29
N ALA A 33 12.49 8.93 0.40
CA ALA A 33 12.34 8.62 -1.02
C ALA A 33 12.12 7.12 -1.25
N GLU A 34 12.92 6.26 -0.61
CA GLU A 34 12.79 4.81 -0.70
C GLU A 34 11.43 4.32 -0.17
N ASN A 35 10.96 4.88 0.95
CA ASN A 35 9.64 4.57 1.51
C ASN A 35 8.49 5.01 0.59
N VAL A 36 8.61 6.14 -0.10
CA VAL A 36 7.61 6.60 -1.08
C VAL A 36 7.56 5.66 -2.28
N LEU A 37 8.72 5.25 -2.81
CA LEU A 37 8.79 4.26 -3.89
C LEU A 37 8.16 2.92 -3.48
N LEU A 38 8.45 2.46 -2.26
CA LEU A 38 7.89 1.22 -1.72
C LEU A 38 6.36 1.29 -1.58
N ALA A 39 5.84 2.41 -1.09
CA ALA A 39 4.39 2.63 -1.00
C ALA A 39 3.73 2.66 -2.40
N MET A 40 4.37 3.27 -3.40
CA MET A 40 3.88 3.24 -4.78
C MET A 40 3.87 1.82 -5.35
N ALA A 41 4.95 1.07 -5.18
CA ALA A 41 5.04 -0.33 -5.61
C ALA A 41 3.93 -1.19 -4.96
N HIS A 42 3.71 -1.03 -3.66
CA HIS A 42 2.63 -1.69 -2.94
C HIS A 42 1.25 -1.37 -3.54
N ASN A 43 0.96 -0.10 -3.79
CA ASN A 43 -0.31 0.34 -4.37
C ASN A 43 -0.51 -0.19 -5.80
N ILE A 44 0.54 -0.22 -6.62
CA ILE A 44 0.50 -0.78 -7.98
C ILE A 44 0.19 -2.29 -7.92
N ASN A 45 0.86 -3.05 -7.05
CA ASN A 45 0.57 -4.48 -6.87
C ASN A 45 -0.89 -4.72 -6.44
N LYS A 46 -1.40 -3.90 -5.52
CA LYS A 46 -2.80 -3.98 -5.09
C LYS A 46 -3.78 -3.68 -6.22
N LEU A 47 -3.49 -2.68 -7.05
CA LEU A 47 -4.30 -2.36 -8.23
C LEU A 47 -4.22 -3.48 -9.27
N HIS A 48 -3.02 -4.00 -9.55
CA HIS A 48 -2.82 -5.12 -10.46
C HIS A 48 -3.67 -6.33 -10.05
N ASN A 49 -3.63 -6.72 -8.77
CA ASN A 49 -4.44 -7.82 -8.27
C ASN A 49 -5.94 -7.57 -8.39
N LYS A 50 -6.40 -6.31 -8.21
CA LYS A 50 -7.81 -5.94 -8.45
C LYS A 50 -8.20 -6.07 -9.91
N ILE A 51 -7.31 -5.69 -10.83
CA ILE A 51 -7.53 -5.82 -12.27
C ILE A 51 -7.60 -7.31 -12.65
N GLN A 52 -6.64 -8.12 -12.19
CA GLN A 52 -6.60 -9.56 -12.48
C GLN A 52 -7.83 -10.30 -11.91
N SER A 53 -8.39 -9.83 -10.80
CA SER A 53 -9.61 -10.38 -10.22
C SER A 53 -10.91 -9.76 -10.77
N ALA A 54 -10.85 -8.88 -11.77
CA ALA A 54 -12.00 -8.15 -12.33
C ALA A 54 -12.82 -7.38 -11.28
N ARG A 55 -12.17 -6.90 -10.21
CA ARG A 55 -12.79 -6.18 -9.08
C ARG A 55 -12.60 -4.67 -9.13
N THR A 56 -12.09 -4.13 -10.24
CA THR A 56 -11.97 -2.69 -10.45
C THR A 56 -13.35 -2.02 -10.34
N GLY A 57 -13.43 -0.85 -9.70
CA GLY A 57 -14.70 -0.16 -9.45
C GLY A 57 -15.54 -0.71 -8.29
N THR A 58 -15.15 -1.85 -7.70
CA THR A 58 -15.80 -2.36 -6.49
C THR A 58 -15.17 -1.77 -5.24
N HIS A 59 -16.02 -1.25 -4.34
CA HIS A 59 -15.60 -0.74 -3.04
C HIS A 59 -16.11 -1.66 -1.93
N LEU A 60 -15.25 -1.96 -0.96
CA LEU A 60 -15.62 -2.81 0.19
C LEU A 60 -16.70 -2.16 1.05
N PHE A 61 -16.71 -0.83 1.10
CA PHE A 61 -17.73 -0.01 1.75
C PHE A 61 -18.32 0.95 0.73
N GLN A 62 -19.60 1.26 0.86
CA GLN A 62 -20.21 2.31 0.03
C GLN A 62 -19.45 3.62 0.25
N LEU A 63 -19.13 4.28 -0.86
CA LEU A 63 -18.60 5.64 -0.80
C LEU A 63 -19.76 6.55 -0.39
N GLU A 64 -19.57 7.33 0.67
CA GLU A 64 -20.43 8.48 0.96
C GLU A 64 -20.50 9.33 -0.31
N LYS A 65 -21.72 9.67 -0.76
CA LYS A 65 -21.87 10.65 -1.84
C LYS A 65 -21.25 11.94 -1.32
N SER A 66 -20.22 12.45 -1.98
CA SER A 66 -19.75 13.80 -1.69
C SER A 66 -20.91 14.76 -1.93
N ALA A 67 -21.22 15.57 -0.91
CA ALA A 67 -22.24 16.61 -0.93
C ALA A 67 -21.89 17.69 -1.95
#